data_AF-A0A5K0WSR6-F1
#
_entry.id   AF-A0A5K0WSR6-F1
#
_cell.length_a   1.000
_cell.length_b   1.000
_cell.length_c   1.000
_cell.angle_alpha   90.00
_cell.angle_beta   90.00
_cell.angle_gamma   90.00
#
_symmetry.space_group_name_H-M   'P 1'
#
loop_
_entity.id
_entity.type
_entity.pdbx_description
1 polymer ?
#
loop_
_entity_poly.entity_id
_entity_poly.type
_entity_poly.pdbx_seq_one_letter_code
_entity_poly.pdbx_strand_id
1 'polypeptide(L)'
;NACLKCDRFLGAIRQYLCLSLLRNSASTLMIVFQLSCSIFISLVSRFRAGLKAEIGVFFPMIVLRVLENVAQPNFQQKMIVLRFMEKLSVTSQILVDIFINYDCDVHSPNIFE
;
A
#
# COMPACT_ATOMS: atom_id res chain seq x y z
N ASN A 1 18.63 -10.21 -20.61
CA ASN A 1 17.41 -11.06 -20.59
C ASN A 1 16.65 -11.09 -19.27
N ALA A 2 17.28 -11.04 -18.09
CA ALA A 2 16.55 -10.97 -16.81
C ALA A 2 15.86 -9.60 -16.57
N CYS A 3 16.52 -8.48 -16.93
CA CYS A 3 16.00 -7.13 -16.74
C CYS A 3 14.66 -6.87 -17.48
N LEU A 4 14.58 -7.21 -18.77
CA LEU A 4 13.35 -7.12 -19.59
C LEU A 4 12.19 -8.01 -19.12
N LYS A 5 12.46 -9.06 -18.33
CA LYS A 5 11.40 -9.88 -17.71
C LYS A 5 10.85 -9.20 -16.46
N CYS A 6 11.72 -8.54 -15.68
CA CYS A 6 11.33 -7.76 -14.51
C CYS A 6 10.42 -6.59 -14.91
N ASP A 7 10.78 -5.84 -15.97
CA ASP A 7 9.98 -4.69 -16.43
C ASP A 7 8.60 -5.11 -16.97
N ARG A 8 8.54 -6.20 -17.73
CA ARG A 8 7.26 -6.75 -18.21
C ARG A 8 6.38 -7.22 -17.05
N PHE A 9 6.98 -7.83 -16.04
CA PHE A 9 6.24 -8.28 -14.85
C PHE A 9 5.74 -7.10 -14.01
N LEU A 10 6.58 -6.08 -13.78
CA LEU A 10 6.17 -4.84 -13.14
C LEU A 10 5.06 -4.13 -13.93
N GLY A 11 5.16 -4.10 -15.26
CA GLY A 11 4.11 -3.59 -16.14
C GLY A 11 2.77 -4.31 -15.94
N ALA A 12 2.79 -5.64 -15.84
CA ALA A 12 1.58 -6.42 -15.55
C ALA A 12 1.02 -6.14 -14.15
N ILE A 13 1.87 -5.97 -13.13
CA ILE A 13 1.43 -5.58 -11.79
C ILE A 13 0.70 -4.22 -11.86
N ARG A 14 1.30 -3.21 -12.51
CA ARG A 14 0.70 -1.88 -12.65
C ARG A 14 -0.64 -1.94 -13.39
N GLN A 15 -0.69 -2.64 -14.51
CA GLN A 15 -1.87 -2.65 -15.37
C GLN A 15 -3.04 -3.43 -14.76
N TYR A 16 -2.78 -4.57 -14.13
CA TYR A 16 -3.83 -5.49 -13.69
C TYR A 16 -4.02 -5.49 -12.18
N LEU A 17 -2.93 -5.68 -11.42
CA LEU A 17 -3.01 -5.84 -9.98
C LEU A 17 -3.31 -4.52 -9.28
N CYS A 18 -2.64 -3.43 -9.66
CA CYS A 18 -2.92 -2.10 -9.10
C CYS A 18 -4.34 -1.62 -9.46
N LEU A 19 -4.81 -1.88 -10.68
CA LEU A 19 -6.21 -1.58 -11.06
C LEU A 19 -7.21 -2.37 -10.22
N SER A 20 -6.95 -3.66 -9.96
CA SER A 20 -7.77 -4.47 -9.07
C SER A 20 -7.76 -3.93 -7.64
N LEU A 21 -6.58 -3.56 -7.13
CA LEU A 21 -6.42 -2.99 -5.79
C LEU A 21 -7.20 -1.69 -5.64
N LEU A 22 -7.11 -0.80 -6.64
CA LEU A 22 -7.80 0.49 -6.67
C LEU A 22 -9.32 0.33 -6.55
N ARG A 23 -9.90 -0.69 -7.20
CA ARG A 23 -11.34 -0.96 -7.16
C ARG A 23 -11.81 -1.60 -5.84
N ASN A 24 -10.93 -2.31 -5.15
CA ASN A 24 -11.30 -3.17 -4.02
C ASN A 24 -10.80 -2.69 -2.65
N SER A 25 -9.86 -1.74 -2.62
CA SER A 25 -9.27 -1.18 -1.40
C SER A 25 -10.30 -0.53 -0.47
N ALA A 26 -11.46 -0.11 -1.00
CA ALA A 26 -12.56 0.50 -0.28
C ALA A 26 -13.72 -0.45 0.05
N SER A 27 -13.57 -1.76 -0.24
CA SER A 27 -14.69 -2.69 -0.14
C SER A 27 -15.24 -2.79 1.28
N THR A 28 -16.58 -2.76 1.38
CA THR A 28 -17.31 -3.02 2.62
C THR A 28 -17.32 -4.50 3.00
N LEU A 29 -16.97 -5.39 2.07
CA LEU A 29 -16.80 -6.82 2.35
C LEU A 29 -15.42 -7.06 2.98
N MET A 30 -15.40 -7.46 4.26
CA MET A 30 -14.15 -7.60 5.03
C MET A 30 -13.13 -8.55 4.41
N ILE A 31 -13.59 -9.63 3.79
CA ILE A 31 -12.71 -10.60 3.13
C ILE A 31 -11.96 -9.94 1.94
N VAL A 32 -12.66 -9.12 1.16
CA VAL A 32 -12.08 -8.40 0.01
C VAL A 32 -11.11 -7.32 0.50
N PHE A 33 -11.48 -6.60 1.56
CA PHE A 33 -10.59 -5.61 2.18
C PHE A 33 -9.31 -6.24 2.73
N GLN A 34 -9.43 -7.34 3.48
CA GLN A 34 -8.28 -8.07 4.02
C GLN A 34 -7.36 -8.63 2.93
N LEU A 35 -7.93 -9.14 1.83
CA LEU A 35 -7.14 -9.57 0.68
C LEU A 35 -6.40 -8.38 0.03
N SER A 36 -7.08 -7.24 -0.11
CA SER A 36 -6.47 -6.01 -0.64
C SER A 36 -5.29 -5.56 0.22
N CYS A 37 -5.42 -5.56 1.55
CA CYS A 37 -4.31 -5.28 2.46
C CYS A 37 -3.16 -6.30 2.30
N SER A 38 -3.47 -7.58 2.13
CA SER A 38 -2.45 -8.65 1.99
C SER A 38 -1.66 -8.52 0.68
N ILE A 39 -2.34 -8.18 -0.41
CA ILE A 39 -1.70 -7.85 -1.69
C ILE A 39 -0.83 -6.60 -1.51
N PHE A 40 -1.36 -5.55 -0.88
CA PHE A 40 -0.61 -4.31 -0.66
C PHE A 40 0.69 -4.53 0.14
N ILE A 41 0.65 -5.33 1.23
CA ILE A 41 1.88 -5.74 1.96
C ILE A 41 2.89 -6.35 1.00
N SER A 42 2.44 -7.28 0.16
CA SER A 42 3.32 -7.98 -0.77
C SER A 42 3.97 -7.02 -1.77
N LEU A 43 3.25 -5.99 -2.22
CA LEU A 43 3.79 -4.92 -3.07
C LEU A 43 4.85 -4.10 -2.35
N VAL A 44 4.56 -3.64 -1.12
CA VAL A 44 5.51 -2.87 -0.30
C VAL A 44 6.76 -3.68 0.02
N SER A 45 6.62 -4.92 0.46
CA SER A 45 7.77 -5.73 0.90
C SER A 45 8.67 -6.19 -0.25
N ARG A 46 8.14 -6.37 -1.47
CA ARG A 46 8.88 -7.00 -2.58
C ARG A 46 9.12 -6.11 -3.79
N PHE A 47 8.27 -5.11 -4.01
CA PHE A 47 8.26 -4.33 -5.25
C PHE A 47 8.39 -2.82 -5.02
N ARG A 48 8.73 -2.37 -3.81
CA ARG A 48 8.86 -0.94 -3.43
C ARG A 48 9.65 -0.09 -4.42
N ALA A 49 10.80 -0.57 -4.88
CA ALA A 49 11.66 0.19 -5.80
C ALA A 49 11.00 0.36 -7.19
N GLY A 50 10.20 -0.61 -7.62
CA GLY A 50 9.53 -0.59 -8.93
C GLY A 50 8.13 0.03 -8.89
N LEU A 51 7.50 0.17 -7.73
CA LEU A 51 6.09 0.60 -7.60
C LEU A 51 5.93 1.80 -6.66
N LYS A 52 6.94 2.68 -6.60
CA LYS A 52 6.93 3.84 -5.70
C LYS A 52 5.66 4.69 -5.89
N ALA A 53 5.34 5.08 -7.11
CA ALA A 53 4.16 5.92 -7.38
C ALA A 53 2.85 5.24 -6.94
N GLU A 54 2.69 3.95 -7.26
CA GLU A 54 1.49 3.20 -6.94
C GLU A 54 1.34 2.96 -5.43
N ILE A 55 2.44 2.62 -4.74
CA ILE A 55 2.44 2.48 -3.29
C ILE A 55 2.07 3.81 -2.63
N GLY A 56 2.56 4.93 -3.16
CA GLY A 56 2.22 6.25 -2.66
C GLY A 56 0.74 6.62 -2.80
N VAL A 57 0.07 6.09 -3.81
CA VAL A 57 -1.40 6.24 -3.96
C VAL A 57 -2.16 5.31 -3.00
N PHE A 58 -1.69 4.07 -2.84
CA PHE A 58 -2.43 3.06 -2.06
C PHE A 58 -2.28 3.21 -0.55
N PHE A 59 -1.15 3.71 -0.06
CA PHE A 59 -0.93 3.87 1.37
C PHE A 59 -1.98 4.79 2.03
N PRO A 60 -2.20 6.05 1.59
CA PRO A 60 -3.23 6.90 2.18
C PRO A 60 -4.63 6.30 2.00
N MET A 61 -4.88 5.67 0.85
CA MET A 61 -6.19 5.07 0.54
C MET A 61 -6.54 3.87 1.42
N ILE A 62 -5.58 3.01 1.76
CA ILE A 62 -5.81 1.76 2.51
C ILE A 62 -5.58 1.97 4.01
N VAL A 63 -4.52 2.71 4.38
CA VAL A 63 -4.07 2.87 5.76
C VAL A 63 -4.69 4.11 6.38
N LEU A 64 -4.32 5.30 5.89
CA LEU A 64 -4.69 6.57 6.53
C LEU A 64 -6.20 6.78 6.54
N ARG A 65 -6.87 6.60 5.40
CA ARG A 65 -8.35 6.69 5.30
C ARG A 65 -9.07 5.86 6.36
N VAL A 66 -8.57 4.67 6.69
CA VAL A 66 -9.21 3.79 7.68
C VAL A 66 -8.88 4.24 9.11
N LEU A 67 -7.64 4.64 9.37
CA LEU A 67 -7.22 5.08 10.69
C LEU A 67 -7.85 6.43 11.08
N GLU A 68 -7.86 7.39 10.15
CA GLU A 68 -8.37 8.76 10.30
C GLU A 68 -9.90 8.86 10.23
N ASN A 69 -10.60 7.82 9.77
CA ASN A 69 -12.06 7.81 9.83
C ASN A 69 -12.52 7.67 11.29
N VAL A 70 -12.75 8.81 11.93
CA VAL A 70 -13.30 8.94 13.29
C VAL A 70 -14.83 9.07 13.26
N ALA A 71 -15.41 9.60 12.17
CA ALA A 71 -16.85 9.85 12.07
C ALA A 71 -17.68 8.56 11.99
N GLN A 72 -17.16 7.52 11.33
CA GLN A 72 -17.82 6.22 11.16
C GLN A 72 -16.81 5.08 11.37
N PRO A 73 -16.41 4.79 12.62
CA PRO A 73 -15.32 3.86 12.90
C PRO A 73 -15.74 2.41 12.64
N ASN A 74 -15.04 1.75 11.72
CA ASN A 74 -15.13 0.30 11.55
C ASN A 74 -13.96 -0.38 12.29
N PHE A 75 -14.24 -0.92 13.48
CA PHE A 75 -13.23 -1.55 14.33
C PHE A 75 -12.52 -2.73 13.66
N GLN A 76 -13.23 -3.53 12.86
CA GLN A 76 -12.63 -4.68 12.17
C GLN A 76 -11.63 -4.23 11.10
N GLN A 77 -11.99 -3.22 10.29
CA GLN A 77 -11.06 -2.64 9.31
C GLN A 77 -9.85 -2.01 10.00
N LYS A 78 -10.06 -1.25 11.09
CA LYS A 78 -8.96 -0.66 11.86
C LYS A 78 -8.02 -1.74 12.41
N MET A 79 -8.55 -2.82 12.98
CA MET A 79 -7.75 -3.93 13.49
C MET A 79 -6.94 -4.61 12.37
N ILE A 80 -7.52 -4.80 11.18
CA ILE A 80 -6.81 -5.34 10.00
C ILE A 80 -5.65 -4.40 9.61
N VAL A 81 -5.90 -3.09 9.55
CA VAL A 81 -4.88 -2.09 9.19
C VAL A 81 -3.77 -2.02 10.25
N LEU A 82 -4.10 -2.10 11.54
CA LEU A 82 -3.10 -2.10 12.60
C LEU A 82 -2.19 -3.35 12.56
N ARG A 83 -2.76 -4.53 12.32
CA ARG A 83 -1.97 -5.76 12.11
C ARG A 83 -1.12 -5.69 10.84
N PHE A 84 -1.61 -5.00 9.81
CA PHE A 84 -0.85 -4.68 8.61
C PHE A 84 0.36 -3.80 8.95
N MET A 85 0.16 -2.74 9.72
CA MET A 85 1.23 -1.82 10.13
C MET A 85 2.27 -2.52 11.01
N GLU A 86 1.83 -3.34 11.97
CA GLU A 86 2.70 -4.19 12.79
C GLU A 86 3.66 -5.02 11.92
N LYS A 87 3.14 -5.67 10.87
CA LYS A 87 3.96 -6.48 9.94
C LYS A 87 4.96 -5.65 9.15
N LEU A 88 4.59 -4.45 8.70
CA LEU A 88 5.52 -3.56 8.00
C LEU A 88 6.64 -3.09 8.95
N SER A 89 6.30 -2.80 10.20
CA SER A 89 7.23 -2.32 11.23
C SER A 89 8.28 -3.35 11.65
N VAL A 90 8.05 -4.65 11.41
CA VAL A 90 9.07 -5.69 11.66
C VAL A 90 10.34 -5.43 10.85
N THR A 91 10.21 -4.84 9.65
CA THR A 91 11.37 -4.45 8.84
C THR A 91 11.54 -2.93 8.94
N SER A 92 12.39 -2.47 9.86
CA SER A 92 12.64 -1.04 10.10
C SER A 92 12.97 -0.25 8.82
N GLN A 93 13.69 -0.86 7.88
CA GLN A 93 14.01 -0.24 6.58
C GLN A 93 12.76 0.09 5.75
N ILE A 94 11.66 -0.65 5.87
CA ILE A 94 10.42 -0.36 5.15
C ILE A 94 9.79 0.94 5.66
N LEU A 95 9.78 1.15 6.98
CA LEU A 95 9.26 2.39 7.56
C LEU A 95 10.12 3.60 7.17
N VAL A 96 11.44 3.44 7.22
CA VAL A 96 12.38 4.48 6.78
C VAL A 96 12.17 4.81 5.31
N ASP A 97 12.03 3.79 4.46
CA ASP A 97 11.79 4.00 3.03
C ASP A 97 10.45 4.70 2.79
N ILE A 98 9.39 4.36 3.52
CA ILE A 98 8.09 5.06 3.39
C ILE A 98 8.24 6.54 3.77
N PHE A 99 8.89 6.82 4.90
CA PHE A 99 9.12 8.19 5.36
C PHE A 99 9.96 9.00 4.34
N ILE A 100 11.09 8.45 3.89
CA ILE A 100 11.96 9.13 2.92
C ILE A 100 11.25 9.34 1.58
N ASN A 101 10.53 8.32 1.09
CA ASN A 101 9.99 8.33 -0.26
C ASN A 101 8.71 9.13 -0.44
N TYR A 102 8.02 9.47 0.65
CA TYR A 102 6.67 10.04 0.58
C TYR A 102 6.38 11.15 1.59
N ASP A 103 7.27 11.41 2.53
CA ASP A 103 7.17 12.52 3.50
C ASP A 103 8.33 13.51 3.36
N CYS A 104 9.51 13.02 2.93
CA CYS A 104 10.71 13.85 2.77
C CYS A 104 11.12 14.12 1.31
N ASP A 105 10.45 13.53 0.32
CA ASP A 105 10.78 13.73 -1.10
C ASP A 105 9.88 14.81 -1.69
N VAL A 106 10.47 16.00 -1.92
CA VAL A 106 9.83 17.22 -2.42
C VAL A 106 9.17 17.03 -3.80
N HIS A 107 9.53 15.97 -4.53
CA HIS A 107 8.96 15.64 -5.84
C HIS A 107 7.98 14.45 -5.81
N SER A 108 7.77 13.86 -4.63
CA SER A 108 6.81 12.77 -4.42
C SER A 108 5.49 13.31 -3.87
N PRO A 109 4.36 12.61 -4.08
CA PRO A 109 3.11 12.95 -3.40
C PRO A 109 3.26 12.78 -1.89
N ASN A 110 2.97 13.85 -1.14
CA ASN A 110 2.95 13.86 0.32
C ASN A 110 1.90 12.86 0.83
N ILE A 111 2.32 11.90 1.64
CA ILE A 111 1.41 10.89 2.20
C ILE A 111 0.87 11.30 3.57
N PHE A 112 1.60 12.07 4.38
CA PHE A 112 1.25 12.31 5.78
C PHE A 112 0.85 13.77 6.11
N GLU A 113 0.89 14.68 5.14
CA GLU A 113 0.54 16.10 5.29
C GLU A 113 -0.73 16.47 4.51
#